data_AF-S4RQ78-F1
#
_entry.id   AF-S4RQ78-F1
#
_cell.length_a   1.000
_cell.length_b   1.000
_cell.length_c   1.000
_cell.angle_alpha   90.00
_cell.angle_beta   90.00
_cell.angle_gamma   90.00
#
_symmetry.space_group_name_H-M   'P 1'
#
loop_
_entity.id
_entity.type
_entity.pdbx_description
1 polymer ?
#
loop_
_entity_poly.entity_id
_entity_poly.type
_entity_poly.pdbx_seq_one_letter_code
_entity_poly.pdbx_strand_id
1 'polypeptide(L)'
;SSGVGAARAGNLTFMVGGPEAEFNAAKELLSCMGANVVHCGGVGTGQAAKICNNMLLAISMIGTSEAMNLGIRLGLDPKLLARILNMSSGRCWSSEAYNPVPGVMEGVPAANNYQGGFGTSLMAK
;
A
#
# COMPACT_ATOMS: atom_id res chain seq x y z
N SER A 1 -0.53 -4.11 0.95
CA SER A 1 0.58 -5.07 0.73
C SER A 1 1.83 -4.44 1.24
N SER A 2 2.63 -5.14 2.02
CA SER A 2 3.99 -4.68 2.29
C SER A 2 4.86 -5.26 1.17
N GLY A 3 5.48 -4.40 0.34
CA GLY A 3 6.17 -4.80 -0.89
C GLY A 3 7.48 -5.58 -0.65
N VAL A 4 8.31 -5.71 -1.68
CA VAL A 4 9.61 -6.43 -1.61
C VAL A 4 10.48 -5.95 -0.43
N GLY A 5 10.48 -4.64 -0.15
CA GLY A 5 11.23 -4.09 0.98
C GLY A 5 10.78 -4.65 2.33
N ALA A 6 9.47 -4.80 2.55
CA ALA A 6 8.95 -5.36 3.79
C ALA A 6 9.14 -6.87 3.89
N ALA A 7 9.11 -7.59 2.76
CA ALA A 7 9.47 -9.00 2.73
C ALA A 7 10.92 -9.22 3.19
N ARG A 8 11.86 -8.42 2.69
CA ARG A 8 13.27 -8.47 3.12
C ARG A 8 13.45 -8.10 4.59
N ALA A 9 12.66 -7.16 5.09
CA ALA A 9 12.74 -6.69 6.47
C ALA A 9 11.99 -7.57 7.49
N GLY A 10 11.30 -8.63 7.07
CA GLY A 10 10.45 -9.43 7.96
C GLY A 10 9.24 -8.66 8.52
N ASN A 11 8.81 -7.60 7.82
CA ASN A 11 7.75 -6.69 8.26
C ASN A 11 6.48 -6.81 7.41
N LEU A 12 6.21 -8.01 6.88
CA LEU A 12 4.97 -8.28 6.16
C LEU A 12 3.74 -8.19 7.08
N THR A 13 2.59 -7.97 6.44
CA THR A 13 1.28 -8.16 7.07
C THR A 13 0.62 -9.39 6.45
N PHE A 14 0.35 -10.41 7.26
CA PHE A 14 -0.39 -11.61 6.88
C PHE A 14 -1.88 -11.47 7.24
N MET A 15 -2.74 -11.70 6.25
CA MET A 15 -4.20 -11.76 6.39
C MET A 15 -4.62 -13.22 6.22
N VAL A 16 -4.98 -13.91 7.30
CA VAL A 16 -5.10 -15.37 7.34
C VAL A 16 -6.55 -15.77 7.56
N GLY A 17 -7.12 -16.56 6.64
CA GLY A 17 -8.44 -17.18 6.81
C GLY A 17 -8.31 -18.69 7.03
N GLY A 18 -8.95 -19.22 8.08
CA GLY A 18 -8.91 -20.63 8.44
C GLY A 18 -9.46 -20.90 9.84
N PRO A 19 -9.50 -22.18 10.28
CA PRO A 19 -9.84 -22.52 11.66
C PRO A 19 -8.90 -21.84 12.65
N GLU A 20 -9.41 -21.41 13.80
CA GLU A 20 -8.63 -20.68 14.81
C GLU A 20 -7.45 -21.50 15.36
N ALA A 21 -7.63 -22.80 15.55
CA ALA A 21 -6.55 -23.70 15.99
C ALA A 21 -5.38 -23.71 14.99
N GLU A 22 -5.67 -23.81 13.70
CA GLU A 22 -4.66 -23.79 12.62
C GLU A 22 -4.01 -22.41 12.48
N PHE A 23 -4.78 -21.33 12.66
CA PHE A 23 -4.23 -19.98 12.73
C PHE A 23 -3.20 -19.85 13.86
N ASN A 24 -3.54 -20.32 15.06
CA ASN A 24 -2.65 -20.26 16.22
C ASN A 24 -1.35 -21.06 15.99
N ALA A 25 -1.45 -22.24 15.38
CA ALA A 25 -0.28 -23.03 15.01
C ALA A 25 0.59 -22.33 13.95
N ALA A 26 -0.04 -21.73 12.92
CA ALA A 26 0.69 -21.03 11.86
C ALA A 26 1.28 -19.67 12.31
N LYS A 27 0.72 -19.05 13.36
CA LYS A 27 1.06 -17.70 13.79
C LYS A 27 2.55 -17.56 14.15
N GLU A 28 3.14 -18.56 14.79
CA GLU A 28 4.55 -18.56 15.17
C GLU A 28 5.45 -18.40 13.95
N LEU A 29 5.26 -19.27 12.94
CA LEU A 29 6.02 -19.23 11.70
C LEU A 29 5.80 -17.92 10.91
N LEU A 30 4.54 -17.48 10.80
CA LEU A 30 4.21 -16.26 10.06
C LEU A 30 4.82 -15.00 10.72
N SER A 31 4.96 -15.00 12.04
CA SER A 31 5.56 -13.89 12.80
C SER A 31 7.07 -13.79 12.57
N CYS A 32 7.75 -14.84 12.09
CA CYS A 32 9.15 -14.74 11.67
C CYS A 32 9.34 -13.91 10.40
N MET A 33 8.27 -13.75 9.59
CA MET A 33 8.30 -13.05 8.31
C MET A 33 7.49 -11.75 8.31
N GLY A 34 6.67 -11.53 9.34
CA GLY A 34 5.68 -10.48 9.39
C GLY A 34 5.62 -9.76 10.72
N ALA A 35 5.47 -8.45 10.67
CA ALA A 35 5.20 -7.62 11.84
C ALA A 35 3.73 -7.73 12.29
N ASN A 36 2.81 -8.08 11.38
CA ASN A 36 1.39 -8.20 11.67
C ASN A 36 0.85 -9.53 11.13
N VAL A 37 0.24 -10.35 11.99
CA VAL A 37 -0.42 -11.60 11.62
C VAL A 37 -1.86 -11.57 12.14
N VAL A 38 -2.81 -11.45 11.23
CA VAL A 38 -4.22 -11.17 11.56
C VAL A 38 -5.11 -12.33 11.11
N HIS A 39 -5.94 -12.84 12.01
CA HIS A 39 -6.99 -13.80 11.69
C HIS A 39 -8.20 -13.07 11.11
N CYS A 40 -8.60 -13.45 9.90
CA CYS A 40 -9.68 -12.80 9.14
C CYS A 40 -10.99 -13.59 9.18
N GLY A 41 -11.07 -14.68 9.92
CA GLY A 41 -12.21 -15.60 9.96
C GLY A 41 -11.96 -16.92 9.20
N GLY A 42 -13.01 -17.47 8.59
CA GLY A 42 -12.94 -18.78 7.91
C GLY A 42 -12.05 -18.83 6.66
N VAL A 43 -11.92 -20.01 6.07
CA VAL A 43 -11.13 -20.20 4.83
C VAL A 43 -11.62 -19.24 3.73
N GLY A 44 -10.68 -18.57 3.08
CA GLY A 44 -10.94 -17.60 2.01
C GLY A 44 -11.04 -16.14 2.45
N THR A 45 -11.33 -15.85 3.72
CA THR A 45 -11.52 -14.45 4.16
C THR A 45 -10.24 -13.62 4.16
N GLY A 46 -9.07 -14.23 4.37
CA GLY A 46 -7.77 -13.56 4.20
C GLY A 46 -7.56 -13.04 2.77
N GLN A 47 -8.00 -13.80 1.76
CA GLN A 47 -7.97 -13.37 0.36
C GLN A 47 -8.98 -12.25 0.10
N ALA A 48 -10.20 -12.37 0.63
CA ALA A 48 -11.21 -11.32 0.51
C ALA A 48 -10.71 -9.98 1.11
N ALA A 49 -10.14 -10.02 2.32
CA ALA A 49 -9.53 -8.85 2.95
C ALA A 49 -8.41 -8.26 2.09
N LYS A 50 -7.57 -9.12 1.50
CA LYS A 50 -6.47 -8.71 0.62
C LYS A 50 -6.96 -8.01 -0.65
N ILE A 51 -7.98 -8.56 -1.30
CA ILE A 51 -8.60 -7.98 -2.50
C ILE A 51 -9.21 -6.62 -2.18
N CYS A 52 -10.02 -6.51 -1.12
CA CYS A 52 -10.60 -5.24 -0.69
C CYS A 52 -9.53 -4.17 -0.42
N ASN A 53 -8.47 -4.53 0.31
CA ASN A 53 -7.35 -3.62 0.58
C ASN A 53 -6.66 -3.15 -0.71
N ASN A 54 -6.36 -4.06 -1.64
CA ASN A 54 -5.66 -3.73 -2.87
C ASN A 54 -6.53 -2.93 -3.86
N MET A 55 -7.84 -3.19 -3.91
CA MET A 55 -8.80 -2.39 -4.68
C MET A 55 -8.83 -0.95 -4.18
N LEU A 56 -8.95 -0.74 -2.86
CA LEU A 56 -8.92 0.59 -2.27
C LEU A 56 -7.59 1.31 -2.54
N LEU A 57 -6.47 0.59 -2.42
CA LEU A 57 -5.15 1.11 -2.79
C LEU A 57 -5.10 1.60 -4.25
N ALA A 58 -5.64 0.83 -5.20
CA ALA A 58 -5.67 1.22 -6.61
C ALA A 58 -6.48 2.50 -6.83
N ILE A 59 -7.70 2.56 -6.26
CA ILE A 59 -8.58 3.74 -6.35
C ILE A 59 -7.88 4.97 -5.78
N SER A 60 -7.32 4.86 -4.57
CA SER A 60 -6.63 5.98 -3.92
C SER A 60 -5.35 6.40 -4.66
N MET A 61 -4.62 5.48 -5.28
CA MET A 61 -3.45 5.82 -6.10
C MET A 61 -3.83 6.63 -7.35
N ILE A 62 -4.90 6.21 -8.04
CA ILE A 62 -5.43 6.93 -9.20
C ILE A 62 -5.92 8.31 -8.76
N GLY A 63 -6.75 8.38 -7.70
CA GLY A 63 -7.25 9.64 -7.17
C GLY A 63 -6.14 10.59 -6.71
N THR A 64 -5.08 10.06 -6.08
CA THR A 64 -3.89 10.87 -5.72
C THR A 64 -3.20 11.40 -6.97
N SER A 65 -3.03 10.58 -8.00
CA SER A 65 -2.37 10.98 -9.25
C SER A 65 -3.15 12.07 -9.97
N GLU A 66 -4.47 11.94 -10.05
CA GLU A 66 -5.36 12.93 -10.66
C GLU A 66 -5.39 14.24 -9.87
N ALA A 67 -5.55 14.18 -8.55
CA ALA A 67 -5.55 15.36 -7.69
C ALA A 67 -4.24 16.14 -7.78
N MET A 68 -3.11 15.42 -7.75
CA MET A 68 -1.78 16.02 -7.92
C MET A 68 -1.64 16.65 -9.30
N ASN A 69 -2.00 15.94 -10.38
CA ASN A 69 -1.92 16.47 -11.74
C ASN A 69 -2.78 17.73 -11.91
N LEU A 70 -4.02 17.72 -11.40
CA LEU A 70 -4.90 18.89 -11.44
C LEU A 70 -4.27 20.09 -10.70
N GLY A 71 -3.81 19.90 -9.46
CA GLY A 71 -3.21 20.98 -8.69
C GLY A 71 -1.94 21.55 -9.32
N ILE A 72 -1.10 20.70 -9.92
CA ILE A 72 0.09 21.14 -10.67
C ILE A 72 -0.30 21.98 -11.89
N ARG A 73 -1.32 21.55 -12.64
CA ARG A 73 -1.83 22.31 -13.80
C ARG A 73 -2.49 23.63 -13.40
N LEU A 74 -3.00 23.73 -12.18
CA LEU A 74 -3.50 24.97 -11.58
C LEU A 74 -2.39 25.85 -10.98
N GLY A 75 -1.12 25.45 -11.11
CA GLY A 75 0.04 26.25 -10.71
C GLY A 75 0.54 25.99 -9.28
N LEU A 76 0.08 24.94 -8.60
CA LEU A 76 0.57 24.59 -7.27
C LEU A 76 1.92 23.87 -7.33
N ASP A 77 2.80 24.19 -6.38
CA ASP A 77 4.00 23.40 -6.13
C ASP A 77 3.62 21.97 -5.69
N PRO A 78 4.16 20.91 -6.33
CA PRO A 78 3.81 19.54 -6.00
C PRO A 78 4.08 19.16 -4.53
N LYS A 79 5.20 19.63 -3.94
CA LYS A 79 5.56 19.31 -2.55
C LYS A 79 4.62 20.00 -1.57
N LEU A 80 4.25 21.25 -1.83
CA LEU A 80 3.26 21.97 -1.05
C LEU A 80 1.90 21.27 -1.10
N LEU A 81 1.42 20.91 -2.30
CA LEU A 81 0.14 20.22 -2.45
C LEU A 81 0.14 18.87 -1.74
N ALA A 82 1.20 18.06 -1.88
CA ALA A 82 1.32 16.78 -1.18
C ALA A 82 1.28 16.96 0.35
N ARG A 83 1.95 17.99 0.90
CA ARG A 83 1.86 18.31 2.33
C ARG A 83 0.44 18.67 2.75
N ILE A 84 -0.27 19.49 1.97
CA ILE A 84 -1.66 19.87 2.26
C ILE A 84 -2.56 18.62 2.27
N LEU A 85 -2.46 17.76 1.26
CA LEU A 85 -3.24 16.50 1.21
C LEU A 85 -2.96 15.63 2.44
N ASN A 86 -1.69 15.50 2.83
CA ASN A 86 -1.26 14.66 3.95
C ASN A 86 -1.55 15.24 5.34
N MET A 87 -2.05 16.47 5.45
CA MET A 87 -2.55 17.04 6.70
C MET A 87 -4.05 17.34 6.69
N SER A 88 -4.75 16.90 5.63
CA SER A 88 -6.17 17.14 5.41
C SER A 88 -6.94 15.83 5.27
N SER A 89 -8.23 15.92 4.99
CA SER A 89 -9.12 14.77 4.75
C SER A 89 -8.76 13.95 3.51
N GLY A 90 -7.97 14.49 2.59
CA GLY A 90 -7.49 13.79 1.40
C GLY A 90 -6.35 12.78 1.65
N ARG A 91 -5.82 12.71 2.88
CA ARG A 91 -4.69 11.84 3.22
C ARG A 91 -5.03 10.37 2.97
N CYS A 92 -4.14 9.68 2.25
CA CYS A 92 -4.17 8.23 2.12
C CYS A 92 -2.73 7.67 2.03
N TRP A 93 -2.59 6.34 2.07
CA TRP A 93 -1.28 5.70 1.97
C TRP A 93 -0.52 6.11 0.69
N SER A 94 -1.23 6.22 -0.44
CA SER A 94 -0.63 6.61 -1.73
C SER A 94 -0.05 8.03 -1.69
N SER A 95 -0.69 8.98 -0.99
CA SER A 95 -0.17 10.35 -0.90
C SER A 95 0.94 10.51 0.15
N GLU A 96 0.86 9.74 1.25
CA GLU A 96 1.72 9.88 2.43
C GLU A 96 2.98 9.04 2.40
N ALA A 97 2.95 7.87 1.77
CA ALA A 97 4.06 6.91 1.81
C ALA A 97 4.51 6.42 0.42
N TYR A 98 3.79 6.78 -0.66
CA TYR A 98 4.05 6.26 -2.00
C TYR A 98 3.68 7.25 -3.12
N ASN A 99 3.99 8.54 -2.92
CA ASN A 99 3.51 9.61 -3.79
C ASN A 99 3.87 9.37 -5.27
N PRO A 100 2.91 9.49 -6.22
CA PRO A 100 3.13 9.13 -7.62
C PRO A 100 3.89 10.19 -8.44
N VAL A 101 4.11 11.39 -7.89
CA VAL A 101 4.74 12.50 -8.62
C VAL A 101 6.27 12.51 -8.41
N PRO A 102 7.07 12.46 -9.50
CA PRO A 102 8.52 12.53 -9.40
C PRO A 102 9.00 13.78 -8.66
N GLY A 103 9.99 13.62 -7.78
CA GLY A 103 10.59 14.71 -7.00
C GLY A 103 9.81 15.12 -5.75
N VAL A 104 8.60 14.60 -5.49
CA VAL A 104 7.86 14.88 -4.24
C VAL A 104 8.42 14.10 -3.06
N MET A 105 8.77 12.83 -3.28
CA MET A 105 9.22 11.91 -2.24
C MET A 105 10.43 11.11 -2.74
N GLU A 106 11.42 10.92 -1.88
CA GLU A 106 12.56 10.03 -2.14
C GLU A 106 12.24 8.58 -1.75
N GLY A 107 12.98 7.62 -2.27
CA GLY A 107 12.82 6.20 -1.92
C GLY A 107 11.55 5.52 -2.45
N VAL A 108 10.75 6.21 -3.26
CA VAL A 108 9.57 5.66 -3.95
C VAL A 108 9.83 5.46 -5.45
N PRO A 109 9.06 4.61 -6.16
CA PRO A 109 9.29 4.36 -7.58
C PRO A 109 9.21 5.62 -8.45
N ALA A 110 8.37 6.61 -8.09
CA ALA A 110 8.27 7.86 -8.84
C ALA A 110 9.61 8.65 -8.87
N ALA A 111 10.49 8.45 -7.88
CA ALA A 111 11.84 9.02 -7.87
C ALA A 111 12.87 8.18 -8.65
N ASN A 112 12.49 7.02 -9.18
CA ASN A 112 13.35 6.09 -9.91
C ASN A 112 12.69 5.59 -11.20
N ASN A 113 12.11 6.49 -12.00
CA ASN A 113 11.46 6.18 -13.28
C ASN A 113 10.49 4.98 -13.22
N TYR A 114 9.76 4.89 -12.10
CA TYR A 114 8.77 3.84 -11.80
C TYR A 114 9.32 2.41 -11.84
N GLN A 115 10.64 2.23 -11.68
CA GLN A 115 11.27 0.91 -11.63
C GLN A 115 11.08 0.24 -10.27
N GLY A 116 10.91 -1.08 -10.28
CA GLY A 116 10.67 -1.88 -9.08
C GLY A 116 9.27 -1.66 -8.49
N GLY A 117 9.16 -1.77 -7.16
CA GLY A 117 7.88 -1.58 -6.46
C GLY A 117 6.88 -2.72 -6.68
N PHE A 118 5.59 -2.37 -6.78
CA PHE A 118 4.51 -3.31 -7.05
C PHE A 118 4.06 -3.18 -8.52
N GLY A 119 4.29 -4.23 -9.31
CA GLY A 119 4.05 -4.20 -10.75
C GLY A 119 2.59 -3.97 -11.12
N THR A 120 2.34 -3.18 -12.16
CA THR A 120 0.99 -2.88 -12.67
C THR A 120 0.22 -4.13 -13.07
N SER A 121 0.91 -5.11 -13.65
CA SER A 121 0.34 -6.42 -14.01
C SER A 121 -0.09 -7.27 -12.81
N LEU A 122 0.43 -7.00 -11.61
CA LEU A 122 0.00 -7.66 -10.38
C LEU A 122 -1.18 -6.95 -9.72
N MET A 123 -1.35 -5.64 -9.95
CA MET A 123 -2.52 -4.90 -9.48
C MET A 123 -3.77 -5.21 -10.30
N ALA A 124 -3.60 -5.49 -11.60
CA ALA A 124 -4.70 -5.78 -12.51
C ALA A 124 -5.24 -7.23 -12.44
N LYS A 125 -4.65 -8.08 -11.59
CA LYS A 125 -5.05 -9.48 -11.38
C LYS A 125 -5.99 -9.60 -10.20
#